data_AF-A0A9Q2KH08-F1
#
_entry.id   AF-A0A9Q2KH08-F1
#
_cell.length_a   1.000
_cell.length_b   1.000
_cell.length_c   1.000
_cell.angle_alpha   90.00
_cell.angle_beta   90.00
_cell.angle_gamma   90.00
#
_symmetry.space_group_name_H-M   'P 1'
#
loop_
_entity.id
_entity.type
_entity.pdbx_description
1 polymer ?
#
loop_
_entity_poly.entity_id
_entity_poly.type
_entity_poly.pdbx_seq_one_letter_code
_entity_poly.pdbx_strand_id
1 'polypeptide(L)'
;MAHPQETRDRLRRSYIFGQMSLEIASAQAGVAFATARRWKKEAQDAGDDWDKLRAAHIMAGNGLEDIGRAILTGLMTQYQVTLELLTTDADLPPDKRVELLASLADAFNKAVAANKKILPEVSQLAVALDVIQKLSLFVSEQYPQHLAAFVEILEPFGGEMEKHYG
;
A
#
# COMPACT_ATOMS: atom_id res chain seq x y z
N MET A 1 -22.03 -7.53 -32.99
CA MET A 1 -23.00 -6.72 -32.23
C MET A 1 -22.23 -5.64 -31.49
N ALA A 2 -22.64 -4.37 -31.58
CA ALA A 2 -22.00 -3.29 -30.83
C ALA A 2 -22.40 -3.43 -29.35
N HIS A 3 -21.41 -3.56 -28.47
CA HIS A 3 -21.69 -3.56 -27.03
C HIS A 3 -22.08 -2.14 -26.58
N PRO A 4 -22.99 -2.00 -25.60
CA PRO A 4 -23.31 -0.71 -25.01
C PRO A 4 -22.08 -0.07 -24.34
N GLN A 5 -22.02 1.27 -24.33
CA GLN A 5 -20.96 2.03 -23.63
C GLN A 5 -20.88 1.63 -22.15
N GLU A 6 -22.02 1.37 -21.52
CA GLU A 6 -22.11 0.94 -20.12
C GLU A 6 -21.32 -0.36 -19.84
N THR A 7 -21.26 -1.29 -20.80
CA THR A 7 -20.48 -2.54 -20.67
C THR A 7 -18.98 -2.23 -20.65
N ARG A 8 -18.52 -1.30 -21.50
CA ARG A 8 -17.13 -0.85 -21.54
C ARG A 8 -16.75 -0.12 -20.26
N ASP A 9 -17.63 0.74 -19.74
CA ASP A 9 -17.40 1.50 -18.50
C ASP A 9 -17.36 0.58 -17.27
N ARG A 10 -18.22 -0.44 -17.22
CA ARG A 10 -18.22 -1.46 -16.16
C ARG A 10 -16.91 -2.25 -16.15
N LEU A 11 -16.47 -2.71 -17.33
CA LEU A 11 -15.20 -3.41 -17.48
C LEU A 11 -14.03 -2.52 -17.04
N ARG A 12 -13.99 -1.27 -17.52
CA ARG A 12 -12.98 -0.27 -17.14
C ARG A 12 -12.93 -0.08 -15.63
N ARG A 13 -14.10 0.06 -14.98
CA ARG A 13 -14.20 0.25 -13.52
C ARG A 13 -13.68 -0.97 -12.75
N SER A 14 -14.09 -2.19 -13.14
CA SER A 14 -13.61 -3.43 -12.50
C SER A 14 -12.11 -3.63 -12.67
N TYR A 15 -11.55 -3.24 -13.83
CA TYR A 15 -10.11 -3.33 -14.08
C TYR A 15 -9.29 -2.30 -13.29
N ILE A 16 -9.72 -1.04 -13.26
CA ILE A 16 -8.98 0.08 -12.64
C ILE A 16 -9.16 0.08 -11.13
N PHE A 17 -10.40 0.11 -10.66
CA PHE A 17 -10.72 0.29 -9.24
C PHE A 17 -10.95 -1.03 -8.51
N GLY A 18 -11.56 -2.00 -9.20
CA GLY A 18 -11.73 -3.36 -8.66
C GLY A 18 -10.45 -4.21 -8.68
N GLN A 19 -9.37 -3.69 -9.25
CA GLN A 19 -8.06 -4.34 -9.39
C GLN A 19 -8.09 -5.75 -10.01
N MET A 20 -9.15 -6.09 -10.74
CA MET A 20 -9.27 -7.39 -11.37
C MET A 20 -8.31 -7.52 -12.56
N SER A 21 -7.87 -8.73 -12.90
CA SER A 21 -7.19 -8.96 -14.17
C SER A 21 -8.15 -8.63 -15.33
N LEU A 22 -7.59 -8.33 -16.50
CA LEU A 22 -8.43 -7.99 -17.67
C LEU A 22 -9.27 -9.21 -18.10
N GLU A 23 -8.75 -10.42 -17.90
CA GLU A 23 -9.45 -11.69 -18.10
C GLU A 23 -10.68 -11.78 -17.21
N ILE A 24 -10.52 -11.59 -15.89
CA ILE A 24 -11.62 -11.66 -14.91
C ILE A 24 -12.64 -10.54 -15.16
N ALA A 25 -12.17 -9.31 -15.37
CA ALA A 25 -13.05 -8.18 -15.66
C ALA A 25 -13.83 -8.37 -16.97
N SER A 26 -13.22 -8.98 -18.00
CA SER A 26 -13.89 -9.29 -19.26
C SER A 26 -14.98 -10.36 -19.09
N ALA A 27 -14.68 -11.42 -18.35
CA ALA A 27 -15.65 -12.46 -18.03
C ALA A 27 -16.85 -11.89 -17.24
N GLN A 28 -16.58 -11.06 -16.22
CA GLN A 28 -17.63 -10.43 -15.41
C GLN A 28 -18.49 -9.44 -16.22
N ALA A 29 -17.89 -8.73 -17.16
CA ALA A 29 -18.61 -7.82 -18.06
C ALA A 29 -19.34 -8.54 -19.21
N GLY A 30 -19.19 -9.86 -19.33
CA GLY A 30 -19.82 -10.66 -20.40
C GLY A 30 -19.24 -10.39 -21.78
N VAL A 31 -17.96 -10.04 -21.87
CA VAL A 31 -17.28 -9.75 -23.15
C VAL A 31 -16.08 -10.66 -23.37
N ALA A 32 -15.80 -10.98 -24.63
CA ALA A 32 -14.60 -11.75 -24.97
C ALA A 32 -13.33 -10.98 -24.58
N PHE A 33 -12.31 -11.69 -24.09
CA PHE A 33 -11.03 -11.11 -23.70
C PHE A 33 -10.36 -10.30 -24.82
N ALA A 34 -10.45 -10.76 -26.06
CA ALA A 34 -9.93 -10.03 -27.22
C ALA A 34 -10.59 -8.65 -27.39
N THR A 35 -11.89 -8.54 -27.15
CA THR A 35 -12.64 -7.28 -27.18
C THR A 35 -12.18 -6.35 -26.05
N ALA A 36 -12.00 -6.89 -24.85
CA ALA A 36 -11.48 -6.13 -23.71
C ALA A 36 -10.08 -5.55 -23.96
N ARG A 37 -9.18 -6.35 -24.55
CA ARG A 37 -7.85 -5.89 -24.99
C ARG A 37 -7.93 -4.77 -26.01
N ARG A 38 -8.81 -4.91 -27.02
CA ARG A 38 -9.02 -3.89 -28.04
C ARG A 38 -9.51 -2.58 -27.42
N TRP A 39 -10.51 -2.62 -26.53
CA TRP A 39 -11.03 -1.42 -25.87
C TRP A 39 -10.01 -0.72 -24.98
N LYS A 40 -9.20 -1.49 -24.24
CA LYS A 40 -8.12 -0.94 -23.45
C LYS A 40 -7.09 -0.23 -24.35
N LYS A 41 -6.78 -0.81 -25.52
CA LYS A 41 -5.88 -0.20 -26.50
C LYS A 41 -6.47 1.06 -27.15
N GLU A 42 -7.71 1.00 -27.60
CA GLU A 42 -8.45 2.16 -28.14
C GLU A 42 -8.52 3.30 -27.12
N ALA A 43 -8.76 2.99 -25.84
CA ALA A 43 -8.80 3.99 -24.77
C ALA A 43 -7.43 4.64 -24.58
N GLN A 44 -6.36 3.82 -24.54
CA GLN A 44 -4.98 4.32 -24.48
C GLN A 44 -4.65 5.23 -25.67
N ASP A 45 -5.03 4.84 -26.89
CA ASP A 45 -4.80 5.63 -28.11
C ASP A 45 -5.59 6.96 -28.10
N ALA A 46 -6.73 7.00 -27.40
CA ALA A 46 -7.51 8.20 -27.13
C ALA A 46 -7.02 9.01 -25.90
N GLY A 47 -5.93 8.58 -25.25
CA GLY A 47 -5.33 9.24 -24.08
C GLY A 47 -5.89 8.79 -22.72
N ASP A 48 -6.88 7.90 -22.68
CA ASP A 48 -7.41 7.27 -21.47
C ASP A 48 -6.64 5.97 -21.15
N ASP A 49 -5.45 6.10 -20.56
CA ASP A 49 -4.60 4.96 -20.21
C ASP A 49 -5.05 4.28 -18.91
N TRP A 50 -5.75 3.15 -19.05
CA TRP A 50 -6.28 2.39 -17.91
C TRP A 50 -5.19 1.82 -17.00
N ASP A 51 -4.00 1.52 -17.52
CA ASP A 51 -2.90 1.02 -16.69
C ASP A 51 -2.33 2.14 -15.83
N LYS A 52 -2.15 3.33 -16.41
CA LYS A 52 -1.73 4.52 -15.64
C LYS A 52 -2.76 4.89 -14.58
N LEU A 53 -4.05 4.86 -14.92
CA LEU A 53 -5.12 5.16 -13.96
C LEU A 53 -5.24 4.11 -12.86
N ARG A 54 -5.06 2.83 -13.20
CA ARG A 54 -5.01 1.75 -12.22
C ARG A 54 -3.81 1.92 -11.28
N ALA A 55 -2.64 2.21 -11.83
CA ALA A 55 -1.45 2.49 -11.02
C ALA A 55 -1.65 3.71 -10.12
N ALA A 56 -2.20 4.81 -10.66
CA ALA A 56 -2.53 6.01 -9.88
C ALA A 56 -3.54 5.72 -8.77
N HIS A 57 -4.53 4.87 -9.01
CA HIS A 57 -5.50 4.47 -7.99
C HIS A 57 -4.87 3.59 -6.89
N ILE A 58 -3.96 2.69 -7.24
CA ILE A 58 -3.17 1.90 -6.27
C ILE A 58 -2.23 2.81 -5.46
N MET A 59 -1.68 3.86 -6.07
CA MET A 59 -0.83 4.85 -5.38
C MET A 59 -1.63 5.81 -4.49
N ALA A 60 -2.89 6.10 -4.85
CA ALA A 60 -3.76 7.01 -4.10
C ALA A 60 -4.52 6.34 -2.95
N GLY A 61 -4.75 5.02 -3.01
CA GLY A 61 -5.19 4.23 -1.87
C GLY A 61 -3.98 3.61 -1.15
N ASN A 62 -4.10 3.31 0.15
CA ASN A 62 -3.08 2.59 0.92
C ASN A 62 -2.67 1.21 0.34
N GLY A 63 -3.17 0.80 -0.83
CA GLY A 63 -2.95 -0.52 -1.44
C GLY A 63 -1.49 -0.84 -1.73
N LEU A 64 -0.66 0.15 -2.09
CA LEU A 64 0.78 -0.08 -2.27
C LEU A 64 1.49 -0.31 -0.92
N GLU A 65 1.05 0.38 0.13
CA GLU A 65 1.54 0.14 1.49
C GLU A 65 1.09 -1.21 2.02
N ASP A 66 -0.18 -1.57 1.85
CA ASP A 66 -0.77 -2.81 2.33
C ASP A 66 -0.14 -4.03 1.65
N ILE A 67 0.14 -3.92 0.34
CA ILE A 67 0.91 -4.94 -0.39
C ILE A 67 2.34 -5.01 0.14
N GLY A 68 3.00 -3.87 0.38
CA GLY A 68 4.34 -3.82 0.97
C GLY A 68 4.39 -4.47 2.37
N ARG A 69 3.39 -4.19 3.22
CA ARG A 69 3.22 -4.81 4.55
C ARG A 69 2.99 -6.31 4.42
N ALA A 70 2.10 -6.75 3.53
CA ALA A 70 1.83 -8.17 3.33
C ALA A 70 3.08 -8.95 2.84
N ILE A 71 3.85 -8.37 1.92
CA ILE A 71 5.11 -8.96 1.44
C ILE A 71 6.14 -9.05 2.58
N LEU A 72 6.28 -8.00 3.39
CA LEU A 72 7.17 -8.01 4.56
C LEU A 72 6.77 -9.08 5.57
N THR A 73 5.48 -9.18 5.89
CA THR A 73 4.97 -10.20 6.82
C THR A 73 5.28 -11.60 6.30
N GLY A 74 4.99 -11.87 5.02
CA GLY A 74 5.30 -13.15 4.39
C GLY A 74 6.79 -13.48 4.41
N LEU A 75 7.65 -12.50 4.13
CA LEU A 75 9.09 -12.67 4.20
C LEU A 75 9.57 -12.96 5.63
N MET A 76 9.00 -12.28 6.63
CA MET A 76 9.37 -12.45 8.04
C MET A 76 8.99 -13.86 8.53
N THR A 77 7.84 -14.38 8.11
CA THR A 77 7.45 -15.77 8.36
C THR A 77 8.44 -16.75 7.72
N GLN A 78 8.83 -16.53 6.47
CA GLN A 78 9.81 -17.41 5.79
C GLN A 78 11.19 -17.34 6.44
N TYR A 79 11.61 -16.16 6.90
CA TYR A 79 12.86 -15.97 7.63
C TYR A 79 12.86 -16.78 8.93
N GLN A 80 11.78 -16.71 9.71
CA GLN A 80 11.64 -17.46 10.96
C GLN A 80 11.72 -18.98 10.74
N VAL A 81 10.95 -19.50 9.78
CA VAL A 81 10.95 -20.93 9.43
C VAL A 81 12.34 -21.38 8.96
N THR A 82 12.98 -20.61 8.09
CA THR A 82 14.31 -20.97 7.55
C THR A 82 15.38 -20.90 8.64
N LEU A 83 15.33 -19.89 9.50
CA LEU A 83 16.24 -19.76 10.63
C LEU A 83 16.12 -20.96 11.58
N GLU A 84 14.88 -21.34 11.93
CA GLU A 84 14.62 -22.50 12.78
C GLU A 84 15.24 -23.76 12.15
N LEU A 85 14.93 -24.06 10.88
CA LEU A 85 15.48 -25.21 10.17
C LEU A 85 17.02 -25.23 10.18
N LEU A 86 17.67 -24.08 9.90
CA LEU A 86 19.13 -23.97 9.91
C LEU A 86 19.74 -24.15 11.30
N THR A 87 19.00 -23.79 12.35
CA THR A 87 19.47 -23.94 13.74
C THR A 87 19.25 -25.34 14.29
N THR A 88 18.18 -26.02 13.88
CA THR A 88 17.78 -27.34 14.42
C THR A 88 18.32 -28.51 13.61
N ASP A 89 18.75 -28.30 12.36
CA ASP A 89 19.34 -29.36 11.55
C ASP A 89 20.64 -29.87 12.19
N ALA A 90 20.64 -31.10 12.66
CA ALA A 90 21.79 -31.73 13.33
C ALA A 90 22.85 -32.22 12.33
N ASP A 91 22.45 -32.47 11.08
CA ASP A 91 23.32 -32.99 10.03
C ASP A 91 24.04 -31.88 9.26
N LEU A 92 23.60 -30.62 9.42
CA LEU A 92 24.20 -29.46 8.79
C LEU A 92 25.57 -29.12 9.40
N PRO A 93 26.67 -29.18 8.61
CA PRO A 93 28.01 -28.85 9.08
C PRO A 93 28.12 -27.41 9.61
N PRO A 94 28.91 -27.15 10.68
CA PRO A 94 28.98 -25.84 11.32
C PRO A 94 29.40 -24.69 10.38
N ASP A 95 30.36 -24.94 9.50
CA ASP A 95 30.84 -23.99 8.49
C ASP A 95 29.72 -23.63 7.49
N LYS A 96 29.02 -24.65 6.99
CA LYS A 96 27.88 -24.46 6.07
C LYS A 96 26.73 -23.73 6.77
N ARG A 97 26.48 -24.03 8.05
CA ARG A 97 25.46 -23.36 8.86
C ARG A 97 25.73 -21.87 8.98
N VAL A 98 26.96 -21.48 9.32
CA VAL A 98 27.36 -20.08 9.42
C VAL A 98 27.20 -19.36 8.08
N GLU A 99 27.61 -20.00 6.98
CA GLU A 99 27.46 -19.44 5.62
C GLU A 99 25.98 -19.18 5.27
N LEU A 100 25.10 -20.16 5.53
CA LEU A 100 23.67 -20.05 5.24
C LEU A 100 22.97 -19.01 6.13
N LEU A 101 23.33 -18.96 7.42
CA LEU A 101 22.81 -17.94 8.33
C LEU A 101 23.23 -16.52 7.92
N ALA A 102 24.48 -16.34 7.51
CA ALA A 102 24.97 -15.05 7.00
C ALA A 102 24.22 -14.64 5.72
N SER A 103 24.00 -15.59 4.80
CA SER A 103 23.22 -15.34 3.58
C SER A 103 21.77 -14.97 3.88
N LEU A 104 21.13 -15.67 4.83
CA LEU A 104 19.76 -15.38 5.25
C LEU A 104 19.64 -13.98 5.87
N ALA A 105 20.60 -13.57 6.71
CA ALA A 105 20.65 -12.25 7.31
C ALA A 105 20.86 -11.13 6.27
N ASP A 106 21.76 -11.32 5.30
CA ASP A 106 21.99 -10.38 4.21
C ASP A 106 20.73 -10.22 3.32
N ALA A 107 20.06 -11.32 2.99
CA ALA A 107 18.82 -11.31 2.23
C ALA A 107 17.70 -10.55 2.96
N PHE A 108 17.55 -10.77 4.27
CA PHE A 108 16.59 -10.04 5.10
C PHE A 108 16.87 -8.54 5.10
N ASN A 109 18.12 -8.14 5.35
CA ASN A 109 18.51 -6.73 5.36
C ASN A 109 18.24 -6.03 4.01
N LYS A 110 18.54 -6.70 2.89
CA LYS A 110 18.24 -6.17 1.54
C LYS A 110 16.74 -5.98 1.31
N ALA A 111 15.94 -6.94 1.73
CA ALA A 111 14.50 -6.87 1.56
C ALA A 111 13.84 -5.79 2.45
N VAL A 112 14.29 -5.65 3.70
CA VAL A 112 13.86 -4.55 4.58
C VAL A 112 14.23 -3.20 3.98
N ALA A 113 15.47 -3.04 3.51
CA ALA A 113 15.92 -1.80 2.87
C ALA A 113 15.14 -1.47 1.59
N ALA A 114 14.80 -2.48 0.79
CA ALA A 114 13.97 -2.31 -0.41
C ALA A 114 12.53 -1.91 -0.06
N ASN A 115 11.94 -2.52 0.97
CA ASN A 115 10.58 -2.20 1.41
C ASN A 115 10.46 -0.86 2.14
N LYS A 116 11.55 -0.36 2.76
CA LYS A 116 11.58 1.00 3.33
C LYS A 116 11.32 2.11 2.28
N LYS A 117 11.52 1.81 1.00
CA LYS A 117 11.20 2.70 -0.13
C LYS A 117 9.74 2.58 -0.61
N ILE A 118 9.06 1.50 -0.25
CA ILE A 118 7.71 1.13 -0.72
C ILE A 118 6.66 1.46 0.35
N LEU A 119 6.99 1.23 1.62
CA LEU A 119 6.24 1.81 2.72
C LEU A 119 6.53 3.31 2.72
N PRO A 120 5.54 4.19 2.56
CA PRO A 120 5.73 5.55 3.00
C PRO A 120 6.06 5.46 4.49
N GLU A 121 7.16 6.07 4.87
CA GLU A 121 7.33 6.49 6.24
C GLU A 121 6.19 7.48 6.48
N VAL A 122 5.05 6.97 6.93
CA VAL A 122 4.04 7.85 7.51
C VAL A 122 4.72 8.40 8.73
N SER A 123 5.25 9.61 8.59
CA SER A 123 5.94 10.29 9.67
C SER A 123 5.00 10.22 10.87
N GLN A 124 5.49 9.68 11.99
CA GLN A 124 4.68 9.61 13.20
C GLN A 124 4.20 11.02 13.60
N LEU A 125 5.02 12.04 13.27
CA LEU A 125 4.64 13.44 13.35
C LEU A 125 3.48 13.79 12.42
N ALA A 126 3.48 13.34 11.16
CA ALA A 126 2.36 13.56 10.25
C ALA A 126 1.05 12.93 10.74
N VAL A 127 1.09 11.71 11.30
CA VAL A 127 -0.10 11.07 11.92
C VAL A 127 -0.57 11.87 13.12
N ALA A 128 0.36 12.27 13.99
CA ALA A 128 0.06 13.06 15.17
C ALA A 128 -0.61 14.40 14.81
N LEU A 129 -0.07 15.10 13.81
CA LEU A 129 -0.62 16.37 13.33
C LEU A 129 -2.01 16.19 12.69
N ASP A 130 -2.25 15.09 11.95
CA ASP A 130 -3.59 14.77 11.42
C ASP A 130 -4.62 14.56 12.54
N VAL A 131 -4.27 13.81 13.58
CA VAL A 131 -5.15 13.61 14.75
C VAL A 131 -5.48 14.94 15.43
N ILE A 132 -4.49 15.81 15.58
CA ILE A 132 -4.66 17.15 16.17
C ILE A 132 -5.61 18.01 15.33
N GLN A 133 -5.48 17.99 14.00
CA GLN A 133 -6.40 18.69 13.10
C GLN A 133 -7.83 18.15 13.18
N LYS A 134 -8.01 16.82 13.22
CA LYS A 134 -9.35 16.21 13.38
C LYS A 134 -9.99 16.60 14.71
N LEU A 135 -9.20 16.64 15.79
CA LEU A 135 -9.69 17.09 17.09
C LEU A 135 -10.10 18.57 17.05
N SER A 136 -9.33 19.43 16.37
CA SER A 136 -9.68 20.84 16.17
C SER A 136 -11.01 21.02 15.45
N LEU A 137 -11.22 20.28 14.34
CA LEU A 137 -12.49 20.25 13.62
C LEU A 137 -13.64 19.78 14.52
N PHE A 138 -13.46 18.66 15.23
CA PHE A 138 -14.47 18.12 16.13
C PHE A 138 -14.87 19.11 17.24
N VAL A 139 -13.88 19.79 17.87
CA VAL A 139 -14.15 20.82 18.88
C VAL A 139 -14.90 22.00 18.26
N SER A 140 -14.51 22.44 17.06
CA SER A 140 -15.19 23.56 16.38
C SER A 140 -16.67 23.26 16.08
N GLU A 141 -17.00 22.01 15.74
CA GLU A 141 -18.35 21.59 15.38
C GLU A 141 -19.21 21.24 16.58
N GLN A 142 -18.68 20.51 17.56
CA GLN A 142 -19.45 19.95 18.67
C GLN A 142 -19.37 20.78 19.95
N TYR A 143 -18.29 21.54 20.12
CA TYR A 143 -18.01 22.31 21.33
C TYR A 143 -17.44 23.70 21.00
N PRO A 144 -18.14 24.52 20.20
CA PRO A 144 -17.63 25.81 19.73
C PRO A 144 -17.24 26.77 20.87
N GLN A 145 -17.88 26.66 22.04
CA GLN A 145 -17.54 27.41 23.25
C GLN A 145 -16.12 27.13 23.77
N HIS A 146 -15.52 26.00 23.41
CA HIS A 146 -14.17 25.62 23.83
C HIS A 146 -13.11 25.88 22.75
N LEU A 147 -13.52 26.33 21.55
CA LEU A 147 -12.60 26.49 20.41
C LEU A 147 -11.48 27.51 20.70
N ALA A 148 -11.81 28.65 21.32
CA ALA A 148 -10.82 29.68 21.64
C ALA A 148 -9.73 29.13 22.58
N ALA A 149 -10.13 28.50 23.68
CA ALA A 149 -9.19 27.88 24.63
C ALA A 149 -8.41 26.72 23.98
N PHE A 150 -9.04 25.96 23.09
CA PHE A 150 -8.39 24.86 22.38
C PHE A 150 -7.29 25.34 21.42
N VAL A 151 -7.52 26.44 20.71
CA VAL A 151 -6.52 27.06 19.81
C VAL A 151 -5.33 27.61 20.60
N GLU A 152 -5.55 28.20 21.77
CA GLU A 152 -4.46 28.66 22.64
C GLU A 152 -3.55 27.52 23.12
N ILE A 153 -4.09 26.30 23.29
CA ILE A 153 -3.31 25.12 23.70
C ILE A 153 -2.61 24.46 22.50
N LEU A 154 -3.21 24.53 21.31
CA LEU A 154 -2.71 23.88 20.09
C LEU A 154 -1.29 24.34 19.71
N GLU A 155 -1.03 25.64 19.79
CA GLU A 155 0.26 26.23 19.40
C GLU A 155 1.44 25.73 20.25
N PRO A 156 1.41 25.81 21.60
CA PRO A 156 2.47 25.24 22.43
C PRO A 156 2.52 23.71 22.38
N PHE A 157 1.38 23.03 22.24
CA PHE A 157 1.35 21.57 22.15
C PHE A 157 1.96 21.05 20.84
N GLY A 158 1.75 21.74 19.71
CA GLY A 158 2.37 21.41 18.44
C GLY A 158 3.90 21.40 18.51
N GLY A 159 4.49 22.38 19.21
CA GLY A 159 5.93 22.42 19.46
C GLY A 159 6.43 21.24 20.32
N GLU A 160 5.60 20.71 21.23
CA GLU A 160 5.96 19.52 22.01
C GLU A 160 5.91 18.24 21.17
N MET A 161 4.95 18.16 20.23
CA MET A 161 4.88 17.03 19.30
C MET A 161 6.08 17.01 18.35
N GLU A 162 6.56 18.16 17.90
CA GLU A 162 7.77 18.24 17.08
C GLU A 162 9.02 17.73 17.84
N LYS A 163 9.13 17.98 19.15
CA LYS A 163 10.22 17.42 19.97
C LYS A 163 10.13 15.91 20.16
N HIS A 164 8.93 15.34 20.18
CA HIS A 164 8.71 13.92 20.42
C HIS A 164 8.76 13.06 19.14
N TYR A 165 8.40 13.64 17.99
CA TYR A 165 8.24 12.90 16.73
C TYR A 165 9.03 13.47 15.54
N GLY A 166 9.65 14.65 15.68
CA GLY A 166 10.49 15.29 14.67
C GLY A 166 11.94 14.80 14.65
#